data_AF-A0A7K4FWR0-F1
#
_entry.id   AF-A0A7K4FWR0-F1
#
_cell.length_a   1.000
_cell.length_b   1.000
_cell.length_c   1.000
_cell.angle_alpha   90.00
_cell.angle_beta   90.00
_cell.angle_gamma   90.00
#
_symmetry.space_group_name_H-M   'P 1'
#
loop_
_entity.id
_entity.type
_entity.pdbx_description
1 polymer ?
#
loop_
_entity_poly.entity_id
_entity_poly.type
_entity_poly.pdbx_seq_one_letter_code
_entity_poly.pdbx_strand_id
1 'polypeptide(L)'
;MKIYVLKDRIDNSTSSNDVVIVLDGLIVKMFIEGKEVKISPSEAKNKNMPERIQKILEYSVADSSEFQIFSILRDLGYPLNGLIGMSFEEYIYDILKAKYKVKRGAEIFQTVSRFTGKRTHNKPDFIVEDKIVVEAKVGSYNFSQIKEYSRLFEKGIIVFPYTSQCKVPPHWICLFNTLIDRKRIYSYVDRLLLK
;
A
#
# COMPACT_ATOMS: atom_id res chain seq x y z
N MET A 1 -5.96 -6.62 -10.82
CA MET A 1 -7.26 -6.12 -10.36
C MET A 1 -7.12 -5.85 -8.87
N LYS A 2 -7.00 -4.58 -8.48
CA LYS A 2 -6.86 -4.17 -7.06
C LYS A 2 -8.18 -3.56 -6.64
N ILE A 3 -8.78 -4.12 -5.59
CA ILE A 3 -10.07 -3.70 -5.05
C ILE A 3 -9.83 -3.00 -3.72
N TYR A 4 -10.22 -1.73 -3.61
CA TYR A 4 -10.19 -0.95 -2.38
C TYR A 4 -11.61 -0.78 -1.86
N VAL A 5 -11.80 -0.92 -0.55
CA VAL A 5 -13.11 -0.75 0.08
C VAL A 5 -13.01 0.37 1.10
N LEU A 6 -13.76 1.44 0.87
CA LEU A 6 -13.90 2.59 1.76
C LEU A 6 -15.28 2.51 2.40
N LYS A 7 -15.34 2.58 3.73
CA LYS A 7 -16.60 2.71 4.45
C LYS A 7 -16.77 4.14 4.91
N ASP A 8 -17.94 4.69 4.67
CA ASP A 8 -18.31 6.03 5.07
C ASP A 8 -19.75 6.10 5.57
N ARG A 9 -20.12 7.23 6.17
CA ARG A 9 -21.47 7.50 6.66
C ARG A 9 -22.02 8.77 6.01
N ILE A 10 -23.23 8.66 5.48
CA ILE A 10 -24.04 9.82 5.07
C ILE A 10 -25.07 10.06 6.17
N ASP A 11 -24.95 11.19 6.85
CA ASP A 11 -25.94 11.65 7.81
C ASP A 11 -26.89 12.63 7.12
N ASN A 12 -28.14 12.21 6.96
CA ASN A 12 -29.25 13.08 6.58
C ASN A 12 -30.05 13.46 7.82
N SER A 13 -30.86 14.53 7.73
CA SER A 13 -31.66 15.07 8.85
C SER A 13 -32.59 14.05 9.56
N THR A 14 -32.79 12.87 8.98
CA THR A 14 -33.71 11.83 9.46
C THR A 14 -33.13 10.41 9.45
N SER A 15 -31.92 10.17 8.93
CA SER A 15 -31.31 8.83 8.87
C SER A 15 -29.80 8.88 8.62
N SER A 16 -29.08 7.85 9.08
CA SER A 16 -27.67 7.65 8.75
C SER A 16 -27.51 6.39 7.91
N ASN A 17 -26.96 6.52 6.69
CA ASN A 17 -26.73 5.38 5.81
C ASN A 17 -25.23 5.08 5.72
N ASP A 18 -24.88 3.81 5.91
CA ASP A 18 -23.54 3.31 5.62
C ASP A 18 -23.35 3.27 4.11
N VAL A 19 -22.28 3.92 3.63
CA VAL A 19 -21.87 3.92 2.24
C VAL A 19 -20.57 3.15 2.12
N VAL A 20 -20.52 2.22 1.18
CA VAL A 20 -19.31 1.48 0.86
C VAL A 20 -18.88 1.85 -0.56
N ILE A 21 -17.71 2.46 -0.70
CA ILE A 21 -17.14 2.79 -2.01
C ILE A 21 -16.07 1.75 -2.32
N VAL A 22 -16.23 1.07 -3.45
CA VAL A 22 -15.31 0.07 -3.95
C VAL A 22 -14.56 0.64 -5.16
N LEU A 23 -13.24 0.71 -5.08
CA LEU A 23 -12.39 1.13 -6.21
C LEU A 23 -11.76 -0.12 -6.80
N ASP A 24 -12.15 -0.48 -8.03
CA ASP A 24 -11.62 -1.64 -8.76
C ASP A 24 -10.83 -1.13 -9.98
N GLY A 25 -9.52 -0.96 -9.80
CA GLY A 25 -8.70 -0.20 -10.75
C GLY A 25 -9.17 1.25 -10.86
N LEU A 26 -9.66 1.65 -12.04
CA LEU A 26 -10.25 2.99 -12.28
C LEU A 26 -11.77 3.03 -12.04
N ILE A 27 -12.39 1.88 -11.80
CA ILE A 27 -13.84 1.79 -11.67
C ILE A 27 -14.24 2.06 -10.23
N VAL A 28 -15.01 3.12 -10.00
CA VAL A 28 -15.62 3.41 -8.70
C VAL A 28 -17.03 2.85 -8.66
N LYS A 29 -17.29 1.92 -7.74
CA LYS A 29 -18.61 1.39 -7.42
C LYS A 29 -19.02 1.89 -6.06
N MET A 30 -20.27 2.28 -5.89
CA MET A 30 -20.81 2.70 -4.61
C MET A 30 -21.93 1.79 -4.19
N PHE A 31 -21.97 1.42 -2.91
CA PHE A 31 -23.01 0.61 -2.31
C PHE A 31 -23.64 1.38 -1.17
N ILE A 32 -24.97 1.38 -1.12
CA ILE A 32 -25.76 1.94 -0.03
C ILE A 32 -26.65 0.81 0.47
N GLU A 33 -26.58 0.51 1.76
CA GLU A 33 -27.34 -0.61 2.37
C GLU A 33 -27.15 -1.96 1.63
N GLY A 34 -25.93 -2.20 1.15
CA GLY A 34 -25.57 -3.44 0.43
C GLY A 34 -26.05 -3.51 -1.02
N LYS A 35 -26.73 -2.47 -1.55
CA LYS A 35 -27.12 -2.40 -2.96
C LYS A 35 -26.17 -1.49 -3.73
N GLU A 36 -25.67 -1.98 -4.86
CA GLU A 36 -24.88 -1.16 -5.78
C GLU A 36 -25.76 -0.04 -6.33
N VAL A 37 -25.26 1.19 -6.25
CA VAL A 37 -25.93 2.37 -6.77
C VAL A 37 -25.02 3.03 -7.80
N LYS A 38 -25.51 3.11 -9.03
CA LYS A 38 -24.87 3.90 -10.09
C LYS A 38 -25.30 5.35 -9.89
N ILE A 39 -24.36 6.19 -9.46
CA ILE A 39 -24.60 7.62 -9.23
C ILE A 39 -23.54 8.39 -10.00
N SER A 40 -23.98 9.31 -10.86
CA SER A 40 -23.12 10.27 -11.54
C SER A 40 -22.75 11.44 -10.61
N PRO A 41 -21.66 12.18 -10.89
CA PRO A 41 -21.25 13.32 -10.07
C PRO A 41 -22.35 14.38 -9.87
N SER A 42 -23.08 14.68 -10.95
CA SER A 42 -24.20 15.62 -10.96
C SER A 42 -25.38 15.13 -10.11
N GLU A 43 -25.67 13.83 -10.12
CA GLU A 43 -26.69 13.23 -9.25
C GLU A 43 -26.26 13.25 -7.77
N ALA A 44 -24.98 13.03 -7.47
CA ALA A 44 -24.47 13.11 -6.10
C ALA A 44 -24.60 14.53 -5.52
N LYS A 45 -24.31 15.54 -6.33
CA LYS A 45 -24.49 16.96 -5.98
C LYS A 45 -25.95 17.30 -5.73
N ASN A 46 -26.86 16.84 -6.59
CA ASN A 46 -28.31 17.05 -6.43
C ASN A 46 -28.89 16.35 -5.20
N LYS A 47 -28.27 15.24 -4.75
CA LYS A 47 -28.69 14.48 -3.57
C LYS A 47 -28.07 14.99 -2.26
N ASN A 48 -27.41 16.15 -2.26
CA ASN A 48 -26.70 16.70 -1.09
C ASN A 48 -25.73 15.70 -0.44
N MET A 49 -25.09 14.85 -1.24
CA MET A 49 -24.09 13.93 -0.71
C MET A 49 -22.89 14.71 -0.15
N PRO A 50 -22.17 14.19 0.85
CA PRO A 50 -20.95 14.81 1.35
C PRO A 50 -19.97 15.18 0.23
N GLU A 51 -19.34 16.35 0.31
CA GLU A 51 -18.41 16.87 -0.71
C GLU A 51 -17.30 15.86 -1.08
N ARG A 52 -16.85 15.07 -0.09
CA ARG A 52 -15.89 13.97 -0.27
C ARG A 52 -16.37 12.89 -1.25
N ILE A 53 -17.65 12.52 -1.22
CA ILE A 53 -18.23 11.51 -2.13
C ILE A 53 -18.39 12.11 -3.53
N GLN A 54 -18.82 13.38 -3.62
CA GLN A 54 -18.90 14.08 -4.90
C GLN A 54 -17.54 14.12 -5.60
N LYS A 55 -16.47 14.50 -4.88
CA LYS A 55 -15.10 14.51 -5.39
C LYS A 55 -14.62 13.12 -5.83
N ILE A 56 -14.95 12.04 -5.12
CA ILE A 56 -14.54 10.69 -5.56
C ILE A 56 -15.22 10.32 -6.89
N LEU A 57 -16.50 10.66 -7.06
CA LEU A 57 -17.27 10.33 -8.26
C LEU A 57 -16.83 11.16 -9.48
N GLU A 58 -16.50 12.45 -9.32
CA GLU A 58 -16.01 13.30 -10.41
C GLU A 58 -14.78 12.71 -11.11
N TYR A 59 -13.87 12.12 -10.35
CA TYR A 59 -12.62 11.56 -10.86
C TYR A 59 -12.72 10.10 -11.29
N SER A 60 -13.83 9.43 -10.99
CA SER A 60 -14.16 8.13 -11.58
C SER A 60 -14.57 8.23 -13.05
N VAL A 61 -15.00 9.42 -13.48
CA VAL A 61 -15.54 9.70 -14.83
C VAL A 61 -14.49 10.33 -15.73
N ALA A 62 -13.56 11.11 -15.18
CA ALA A 62 -12.33 11.45 -15.89
C ALA A 62 -11.47 10.18 -15.97
N ASP A 63 -10.80 9.91 -17.10
CA ASP A 63 -9.80 8.83 -17.24
C ASP A 63 -8.56 9.11 -16.35
N SER A 64 -8.79 9.15 -15.05
CA SER A 64 -7.81 9.46 -14.03
C SER A 64 -6.94 8.23 -13.81
N SER A 65 -5.64 8.40 -13.72
CA SER A 65 -4.75 7.32 -13.28
C SER A 65 -5.07 6.92 -11.83
N GLU A 66 -4.81 5.66 -11.46
CA GLU A 66 -4.95 5.18 -10.07
C GLU A 66 -4.27 6.14 -9.07
N PHE A 67 -3.15 6.74 -9.46
CA PHE A 67 -2.41 7.71 -8.65
C PHE A 67 -3.19 8.98 -8.30
N GLN A 68 -4.02 9.49 -9.23
CA GLN A 68 -4.85 10.69 -8.98
C GLN A 68 -5.95 10.38 -7.97
N ILE A 69 -6.58 9.21 -8.08
CA ILE A 69 -7.59 8.73 -7.13
C ILE A 69 -6.98 8.63 -5.72
N PHE A 70 -5.74 8.13 -5.60
CA PHE A 70 -5.02 8.10 -4.33
C PHE A 70 -4.69 9.48 -3.76
N SER A 71 -4.32 10.47 -4.58
CA SER A 71 -4.05 11.82 -4.04
C SER A 71 -5.32 12.41 -3.41
N ILE A 72 -6.47 12.24 -4.06
CA ILE A 72 -7.74 12.83 -3.60
C ILE A 72 -8.22 12.17 -2.32
N LEU A 73 -8.19 10.84 -2.27
CA LEU A 73 -8.63 10.12 -1.07
C LEU A 73 -7.76 10.48 0.16
N ARG A 74 -6.50 10.90 -0.04
CA ARG A 74 -5.59 11.38 1.02
C ARG A 74 -6.07 12.73 1.52
N ASP A 75 -6.33 13.62 0.58
CA ASP A 75 -6.77 14.99 0.85
C ASP A 75 -8.16 15.00 1.51
N LEU A 76 -8.97 13.95 1.27
CA LEU A 76 -10.27 13.70 1.92
C LEU A 76 -10.18 13.04 3.31
N GLY A 77 -8.97 12.76 3.81
CA GLY A 77 -8.78 12.23 5.16
C GLY A 77 -9.15 10.74 5.33
N TYR A 78 -9.36 9.99 4.25
CA TYR A 78 -9.44 8.53 4.37
C TYR A 78 -8.09 8.00 4.85
N PRO A 79 -8.04 6.89 5.61
CA PRO A 79 -6.81 6.28 6.13
C PRO A 79 -6.00 5.61 5.01
N LEU A 80 -5.62 6.40 4.02
CA LEU A 80 -4.97 6.02 2.80
C LEU A 80 -3.53 5.59 3.02
N ASN A 81 -2.85 6.06 4.06
CA ASN A 81 -1.46 5.66 4.28
C ASN A 81 -1.35 4.13 4.40
N GLY A 82 -2.37 3.48 4.98
CA GLY A 82 -2.50 2.02 5.00
C GLY A 82 -2.82 1.43 3.63
N LEU A 83 -3.80 2.00 2.91
CA LEU A 83 -4.20 1.51 1.58
C LEU A 83 -3.11 1.69 0.52
N ILE A 84 -2.46 2.85 0.48
CA ILE A 84 -1.32 3.17 -0.39
C ILE A 84 -0.13 2.26 -0.03
N GLY A 85 0.14 2.05 1.26
CA GLY A 85 1.15 1.10 1.72
C GLY A 85 0.90 -0.32 1.18
N MET A 86 -0.30 -0.86 1.42
CA MET A 86 -0.70 -2.17 0.91
C MET A 86 -0.66 -2.24 -0.63
N SER A 87 -1.12 -1.19 -1.32
CA SER A 87 -1.09 -1.11 -2.79
C SER A 87 0.32 -1.18 -3.34
N PHE A 88 1.24 -0.49 -2.68
CA PHE A 88 2.62 -0.44 -3.07
C PHE A 88 3.33 -1.76 -2.75
N GLU A 89 3.04 -2.37 -1.59
CA GLU A 89 3.47 -3.74 -1.28
C GLU A 89 3.00 -4.72 -2.36
N GLU A 90 1.73 -4.71 -2.76
CA GLU A 90 1.23 -5.56 -3.86
C GLU A 90 1.95 -5.30 -5.18
N TYR A 91 2.18 -4.03 -5.52
CA TYR A 91 2.92 -3.65 -6.73
C TYR A 91 4.34 -4.24 -6.74
N ILE A 92 5.06 -4.13 -5.62
CA ILE A 92 6.40 -4.69 -5.48
C ILE A 92 6.37 -6.23 -5.50
N TYR A 93 5.38 -6.84 -4.84
CA TYR A 93 5.18 -8.27 -4.85
C TYR A 93 4.99 -8.80 -6.28
N ASP A 94 4.15 -8.15 -7.08
CA ASP A 94 3.90 -8.51 -8.48
C ASP A 94 5.16 -8.43 -9.34
N ILE A 95 6.01 -7.42 -9.11
CA ILE A 95 7.31 -7.32 -9.77
C ILE A 95 8.20 -8.49 -9.37
N LEU A 96 8.40 -8.71 -8.07
CA LEU A 96 9.35 -9.71 -7.58
C LEU A 96 8.92 -11.13 -7.97
N LYS A 97 7.64 -11.48 -7.80
CA LYS A 97 7.11 -12.82 -8.07
C LYS A 97 7.16 -13.21 -9.55
N ALA A 98 7.26 -12.24 -10.45
CA ALA A 98 7.38 -12.50 -11.88
C ALA A 98 8.71 -13.17 -12.26
N LYS A 99 9.74 -13.09 -11.40
CA LYS A 99 11.08 -13.64 -11.68
C LYS A 99 11.64 -14.51 -10.55
N TYR A 100 11.24 -14.28 -9.31
CA TYR A 100 11.84 -14.93 -8.14
C TYR A 100 10.82 -15.69 -7.30
N LYS A 101 11.31 -16.61 -6.47
CA LYS A 101 10.55 -17.19 -5.37
C LYS A 101 10.41 -16.16 -4.25
N VAL A 102 9.18 -15.79 -3.91
CA VAL A 102 8.88 -14.75 -2.92
C VAL A 102 7.99 -15.30 -1.81
N LYS A 103 8.44 -15.19 -0.56
CA LYS A 103 7.61 -15.44 0.64
C LYS A 103 7.12 -14.09 1.17
N ARG A 104 5.80 -13.95 1.35
CA ARG A 104 5.18 -12.72 1.85
C ARG A 104 4.87 -12.81 3.34
N GLY A 105 5.22 -11.79 4.11
CA GLY A 105 4.87 -11.69 5.54
C GLY A 105 5.34 -12.88 6.37
N ALA A 106 6.40 -13.58 5.93
CA ALA A 106 6.88 -14.78 6.58
C ALA A 106 7.52 -14.45 7.92
N GLU A 107 7.19 -15.23 8.94
CA GLU A 107 7.79 -15.07 10.27
C GLU A 107 9.24 -15.55 10.24
N ILE A 108 10.18 -14.65 10.54
CA ILE A 108 11.62 -14.96 10.52
C ILE A 108 12.15 -15.41 11.88
N PHE A 109 11.42 -15.15 12.97
CA PHE A 109 11.66 -15.69 14.31
C PHE A 109 10.40 -15.59 15.18
N GLN A 110 10.27 -16.49 16.15
CA GLN A 110 9.15 -16.46 17.10
C GLN A 110 9.22 -15.23 18.01
N THR A 111 8.08 -14.56 18.17
CA THR A 111 7.99 -13.41 19.09
C THR A 111 7.95 -13.86 20.55
N VAL A 112 8.82 -13.27 21.37
CA VAL A 112 8.77 -13.36 22.85
C VAL A 112 8.10 -12.13 23.46
N SER A 113 7.33 -11.37 22.66
CA SER A 113 6.67 -10.12 23.09
C SER A 113 5.75 -10.32 24.29
N ARG A 114 5.09 -11.48 24.39
CA ARG A 114 4.26 -11.84 25.56
C ARG A 114 5.04 -11.96 26.87
N PHE A 115 6.32 -12.32 26.81
CA PHE A 115 7.19 -12.48 27.99
C PHE A 115 7.99 -11.22 28.31
N THR A 116 8.32 -10.42 27.29
CA THR A 116 9.22 -9.27 27.43
C THR A 116 8.49 -7.92 27.42
N GLY A 117 7.20 -7.90 27.07
CA GLY A 117 6.41 -6.68 26.86
C GLY A 117 6.86 -5.85 25.66
N LYS A 118 7.89 -6.29 24.90
CA LYS A 118 8.45 -5.54 23.77
C LYS A 118 7.84 -6.04 22.46
N ARG A 119 7.30 -5.11 21.67
CA ARG A 119 6.83 -5.40 20.31
C ARG A 119 8.04 -5.68 19.42
N THR A 120 8.14 -6.89 18.89
CA THR A 120 9.21 -7.30 17.97
C THR A 120 8.71 -7.24 16.53
N HIS A 121 9.53 -6.73 15.62
CA HIS A 121 9.21 -6.78 14.20
C HIS A 121 9.83 -8.04 13.59
N ASN A 122 9.01 -9.08 13.39
CA ASN A 122 9.50 -10.41 12.98
C ASN A 122 8.92 -10.89 11.64
N LYS A 123 8.25 -10.01 10.90
CA LYS A 123 7.65 -10.31 9.60
C LYS A 123 8.05 -9.20 8.62
N PRO A 124 9.12 -9.37 7.82
CA PRO A 124 9.38 -8.47 6.71
C PRO A 124 8.25 -8.56 5.67
N ASP A 125 8.09 -7.52 4.86
CA ASP A 125 7.07 -7.51 3.81
C ASP A 125 7.30 -8.71 2.86
N PHE A 126 8.55 -8.91 2.41
CA PHE A 126 8.94 -10.03 1.55
C PHE A 126 10.31 -10.63 1.89
N ILE A 127 10.46 -11.92 1.57
CA ILE A 127 11.73 -12.64 1.51
C ILE A 127 11.87 -13.24 0.11
N VAL A 128 12.93 -12.85 -0.60
CA VAL A 128 13.23 -13.25 -1.97
C VAL A 128 14.34 -14.31 -1.94
N GLU A 129 14.07 -15.45 -2.61
CA GLU A 129 14.99 -16.60 -2.71
C GLU A 129 15.54 -17.08 -1.36
N ASP A 130 14.80 -16.90 -0.27
CA ASP A 130 15.20 -17.22 1.10
C ASP A 130 16.49 -16.50 1.57
N LYS A 131 16.94 -15.48 0.85
CA LYS A 131 18.25 -14.82 1.05
C LYS A 131 18.17 -13.32 1.26
N ILE A 132 17.18 -12.66 0.67
CA ILE A 132 17.10 -11.19 0.65
C ILE A 132 15.77 -10.75 1.25
N VAL A 133 15.83 -9.87 2.24
CA VAL A 133 14.63 -9.18 2.75
C VAL A 133 14.29 -8.01 1.85
N VAL A 134 13.02 -7.83 1.50
CA VAL A 134 12.53 -6.63 0.82
C VAL A 134 11.42 -6.00 1.64
N GLU A 135 11.58 -4.73 1.99
CA GLU A 135 10.59 -3.91 2.70
C GLU A 135 10.09 -2.81 1.77
N ALA A 136 8.78 -2.70 1.56
CA ALA A 136 8.15 -1.70 0.72
C ALA A 136 7.52 -0.61 1.58
N LYS A 137 7.94 0.65 1.38
CA LYS A 137 7.49 1.78 2.20
C LYS A 137 7.19 3.00 1.34
N VAL A 138 6.09 3.68 1.65
CA VAL A 138 5.62 4.86 0.90
C VAL A 138 5.97 6.18 1.62
N GLY A 139 6.27 6.11 2.92
CA GLY A 139 6.69 7.24 3.73
C GLY A 139 8.00 6.96 4.46
N SER A 140 7.97 7.01 5.79
CA SER A 140 9.09 6.63 6.64
C SER A 140 9.18 5.11 6.82
N TYR A 141 10.38 4.63 7.10
CA TYR A 141 10.66 3.25 7.50
C TYR A 141 11.16 3.24 8.94
N ASN A 142 10.97 2.13 9.64
CA ASN A 142 11.47 1.97 11.01
C ASN A 142 12.88 1.38 10.99
N PHE A 143 13.90 2.20 11.25
CA PHE A 143 15.29 1.72 11.26
C PHE A 143 15.55 0.61 12.30
N SER A 144 14.83 0.60 13.42
CA SER A 144 14.96 -0.46 14.43
C SER A 144 14.48 -1.81 13.87
N GLN A 145 13.36 -1.82 13.14
CA GLN A 145 12.85 -2.99 12.43
C GLN A 145 13.87 -3.51 11.42
N ILE A 146 14.44 -2.61 10.60
CA ILE A 146 15.45 -2.98 9.61
C ILE A 146 16.70 -3.58 10.27
N LYS A 147 17.13 -3.01 11.40
CA LYS A 147 18.25 -3.54 12.18
C LYS A 147 17.97 -4.91 12.80
N GLU A 148 16.72 -5.21 13.14
CA GLU A 148 16.32 -6.55 13.60
C GLU A 148 16.43 -7.56 12.45
N TYR A 149 15.92 -7.22 11.27
CA TYR A 149 16.01 -8.07 10.09
C TYR A 149 17.46 -8.33 9.67
N SER A 150 18.31 -7.31 9.73
CA SER A 150 19.72 -7.43 9.32
C SER A 150 20.56 -8.34 10.21
N ARG A 151 20.05 -8.75 11.38
CA ARG A 151 20.72 -9.75 12.23
C ARG A 151 20.59 -11.17 11.68
N LEU A 152 19.54 -11.42 10.90
CA LEU A 152 19.23 -12.73 10.33
C LEU A 152 19.49 -12.76 8.81
N PHE A 153 19.37 -11.62 8.15
CA PHE A 153 19.60 -11.47 6.73
C PHE A 153 20.71 -10.48 6.47
N GLU A 154 21.83 -10.97 5.92
CA GLU A 154 22.96 -10.14 5.52
C GLU A 154 22.55 -9.09 4.47
N LYS A 155 21.60 -9.45 3.60
CA LYS A 155 21.19 -8.64 2.44
C LYS A 155 19.73 -8.22 2.58
N GLY A 156 19.46 -6.97 2.26
CA GLY A 156 18.11 -6.47 2.18
C GLY A 156 17.96 -5.22 1.34
N ILE A 157 16.72 -4.97 0.94
CA ILE A 157 16.33 -3.85 0.09
C ILE A 157 15.16 -3.15 0.77
N ILE A 158 15.24 -1.83 0.90
CA ILE A 158 14.06 -1.01 1.18
C ILE A 158 13.68 -0.31 -0.10
N VAL A 159 12.47 -0.56 -0.59
CA VAL A 159 11.96 0.04 -1.82
C VAL A 159 10.97 1.15 -1.50
N PHE A 160 11.12 2.27 -2.20
CA PHE A 160 10.25 3.44 -2.10
C PHE A 160 9.69 3.81 -3.47
N PRO A 161 8.42 4.27 -3.52
CA PRO A 161 7.83 4.73 -4.77
C PRO A 161 8.47 6.03 -5.27
N TYR A 162 8.98 6.87 -4.35
CA TYR A 162 9.59 8.17 -4.62
C TYR A 162 10.89 8.35 -3.82
N THR A 163 11.64 9.42 -4.10
CA THR A 163 12.79 9.82 -3.30
C THR A 163 12.40 10.06 -1.84
N SER A 164 13.19 9.52 -0.91
CA SER A 164 13.00 9.67 0.54
C SER A 164 14.35 9.64 1.25
N GLN A 165 14.38 10.00 2.53
CA GLN A 165 15.55 9.76 3.37
C GLN A 165 15.58 8.29 3.78
N CYS A 166 16.69 7.61 3.51
CA CYS A 166 16.86 6.21 3.86
C CYS A 166 18.29 5.92 4.31
N LYS A 167 18.40 5.19 5.42
CA LYS A 167 19.64 4.70 6.01
C LYS A 167 19.45 3.21 6.28
N VAL A 168 20.42 2.43 5.88
CA VAL A 168 20.36 0.97 5.97
C VAL A 168 21.65 0.42 6.57
N PRO A 169 21.61 -0.78 7.17
CA PRO A 169 22.80 -1.52 7.58
C PRO A 169 23.76 -1.79 6.40
N PRO A 170 25.02 -2.20 6.66
CA PRO A 170 25.92 -2.65 5.62
C PRO A 170 25.30 -3.75 4.76
N HIS A 171 25.62 -3.77 3.46
CA HIS A 171 25.11 -4.74 2.46
C HIS A 171 23.61 -4.66 2.16
N TRP A 172 22.88 -3.77 2.84
CA TRP A 172 21.52 -3.39 2.49
C TRP A 172 21.51 -2.16 1.59
N ILE A 173 20.42 -1.97 0.85
CA ILE A 173 20.27 -0.86 -0.09
C ILE A 173 18.88 -0.22 -0.01
N CYS A 174 18.82 1.07 -0.34
CA CYS A 174 17.57 1.78 -0.56
C CYS A 174 17.38 1.99 -2.06
N LEU A 175 16.20 1.65 -2.57
CA LEU A 175 15.79 1.92 -3.96
C LEU A 175 14.65 2.91 -3.97
N PHE A 176 14.78 3.96 -4.77
CA PHE A 176 13.80 5.03 -4.90
C PHE A 176 13.23 5.06 -6.33
N ASN A 177 12.13 5.79 -6.51
CA ASN A 177 11.50 6.02 -7.81
C ASN A 177 11.09 4.72 -8.53
N THR A 178 10.72 3.70 -7.75
CA THR A 178 10.42 2.35 -8.25
C THR A 178 9.12 2.24 -9.06
N LEU A 179 8.27 3.27 -8.99
CA LEU A 179 7.11 3.38 -9.88
C LEU A 179 7.52 3.71 -11.32
N ILE A 180 8.64 4.43 -11.51
CA ILE A 180 9.12 4.86 -12.82
C ILE A 180 10.12 3.83 -13.38
N ASP A 181 11.01 3.33 -12.53
CA ASP A 181 12.08 2.40 -12.94
C ASP A 181 11.92 1.02 -12.28
N ARG A 182 10.90 0.28 -12.71
CA ARG A 182 10.60 -1.07 -12.20
C ARG A 182 11.74 -2.06 -12.44
N LYS A 183 12.46 -1.93 -13.57
CA LYS A 183 13.51 -2.88 -13.99
C LYS A 183 14.71 -2.84 -13.05
N ARG A 184 14.96 -1.70 -12.41
CA ARG A 184 16.02 -1.53 -11.43
C ARG A 184 15.91 -2.49 -10.25
N ILE A 185 14.70 -2.86 -9.82
CA ILE A 185 14.50 -3.84 -8.75
C ILE A 185 15.17 -5.17 -9.12
N TYR A 186 14.93 -5.69 -10.33
CA TYR A 186 15.56 -6.93 -10.78
C TYR A 186 17.08 -6.82 -10.81
N SER A 187 17.62 -5.72 -11.33
CA SER A 187 19.07 -5.53 -11.42
C SER A 187 19.75 -5.60 -10.06
N TYR A 188 19.15 -5.01 -9.03
CA TYR A 188 19.71 -5.03 -7.69
C TYR A 188 19.50 -6.36 -6.97
N VAL A 189 18.34 -6.99 -7.13
CA VAL A 189 18.11 -8.34 -6.58
C VAL A 189 19.12 -9.33 -7.18
N ASP A 190 19.28 -9.35 -8.51
CA ASP A 190 20.26 -10.19 -9.20
C ASP A 190 21.67 -9.95 -8.68
N ARG A 191 22.07 -8.68 -8.52
CA ARG A 191 23.39 -8.31 -7.98
C ARG A 191 23.62 -8.83 -6.56
N LEU A 192 22.59 -8.77 -5.71
CA LEU A 192 22.67 -9.26 -4.33
C LEU A 192 22.69 -10.79 -4.25
N LEU A 193 22.08 -11.49 -5.22
CA LEU A 193 22.10 -12.96 -5.29
C LEU A 193 23.41 -13.54 -5.83
N LEU A 194 24.15 -12.78 -6.64
CA LEU A 194 25.45 -13.19 -7.21
C LEU A 194 26.62 -13.02 -6.23
N LYS A 195 26.53 -12.03 -5.36
CA LYS A 195 27.43 -11.87 -4.21
C LYS A 195 26.96 -12.76 -3.07
#